data_AF-A0A6G3Q032-F1
#
_entry.id   AF-A0A6G3Q032-F1
#
_cell.length_a   1.000
_cell.length_b   1.000
_cell.length_c   1.000
_cell.angle_alpha   90.00
_cell.angle_beta   90.00
_cell.angle_gamma   90.00
#
_symmetry.space_group_name_H-M   'P 1'
#
loop_
_entity.id
_entity.type
_entity.pdbx_description
1 polymer ?
#
loop_
_entity_poly.entity_id
_entity_poly.type
_entity_poly.pdbx_seq_one_letter_code
_entity_poly.pdbx_strand_id
1 'polypeptide(L)'
;MRTALRALRCYLPPLLVHLLIGVPAALAIFCTRWYIAYGHCEYDDLGRRDLDGCTYDQIENSGFALIALVLIGSLVLLLLLFFVVLRPLHTGRPLKPRLLTLPAVLIPYAVYVTNGGR
;
A
#
# COMPACT_ATOMS: atom_id res chain seq x y z
N MET A 1 -25.97 19.39 16.82
CA MET A 1 -26.14 18.37 15.77
C MET A 1 -25.77 18.82 14.34
N ARG A 2 -26.19 20.01 13.85
CA ARG A 2 -25.93 20.44 12.45
C ARG A 2 -24.44 20.59 12.07
N THR A 3 -23.60 21.00 13.02
CA THR A 3 -22.14 21.14 12.84
C THR A 3 -21.43 19.79 12.69
N ALA A 4 -21.78 18.80 13.51
CA ALA A 4 -21.24 17.44 13.42
C ALA A 4 -21.57 16.77 12.09
N LEU A 5 -22.81 16.91 11.61
CA LEU A 5 -23.26 16.38 10.31
C LEU A 5 -22.50 17.00 9.11
N ARG A 6 -22.19 18.29 9.17
CA ARG A 6 -21.37 18.96 8.15
C ARG A 6 -19.92 18.48 8.18
N ALA A 7 -19.32 18.37 9.36
CA ALA A 7 -17.98 17.81 9.50
C ALA A 7 -17.92 16.39 8.94
N LEU A 8 -18.86 15.52 9.33
CA LEU A 8 -18.92 14.15 8.83
C LEU A 8 -19.01 14.11 7.30
N ARG A 9 -19.87 14.93 6.69
CA ARG A 9 -19.98 15.04 5.22
C ARG A 9 -18.70 15.53 4.53
N CYS A 10 -17.87 16.32 5.21
CA CYS A 10 -16.61 16.80 4.65
C CYS A 10 -15.48 15.77 4.75
N TYR A 11 -15.42 14.98 5.83
CA TYR A 11 -14.34 14.02 6.09
C TYR A 11 -14.66 12.59 5.65
N LEU A 12 -15.94 12.19 5.59
CA LEU A 12 -16.31 10.83 5.21
C LEU A 12 -15.93 10.48 3.76
N PRO A 13 -16.18 11.32 2.74
CA PRO A 13 -15.77 11.01 1.37
C PRO A 13 -14.25 10.81 1.20
N PRO A 14 -13.37 11.71 1.69
CA PRO A 14 -11.94 11.48 1.56
C PRO A 14 -11.48 10.29 2.41
N LEU A 15 -12.07 10.05 3.58
CA LEU A 15 -11.75 8.87 4.39
C LEU A 15 -12.01 7.55 3.64
N LEU A 16 -13.19 7.42 3.01
CA LEU A 16 -13.54 6.23 2.21
C LEU A 16 -12.57 6.04 1.04
N VAL A 17 -12.18 7.11 0.36
CA VAL A 17 -11.20 7.03 -0.73
C VAL A 17 -9.85 6.52 -0.23
N HIS A 18 -9.35 7.04 0.91
CA HIS A 18 -8.09 6.57 1.49
C HIS A 18 -8.17 5.11 1.94
N LEU A 19 -9.30 4.67 2.51
CA LEU A 19 -9.51 3.26 2.86
C LEU A 19 -9.49 2.35 1.62
N LEU A 20 -10.13 2.75 0.53
CA LEU A 20 -10.12 1.99 -0.73
C LEU A 20 -8.71 1.93 -1.35
N ILE A 21 -7.96 3.04 -1.34
CA ILE A 21 -6.55 3.06 -1.78
C ILE A 21 -5.67 2.22 -0.85
N GLY A 22 -6.05 2.09 0.42
CA GLY A 22 -5.34 1.28 1.40
C GLY A 22 -5.30 -0.21 1.05
N VAL A 23 -6.25 -0.73 0.28
CA VAL A 23 -6.27 -2.15 -0.15
C VAL A 23 -5.10 -2.47 -1.08
N PRO A 24 -4.90 -1.80 -2.24
CA PRO A 24 -3.72 -2.02 -3.07
C PRO A 24 -2.42 -1.58 -2.36
N ALA A 25 -2.47 -0.59 -1.45
CA ALA A 25 -1.31 -0.23 -0.64
C ALA A 25 -0.87 -1.37 0.29
N ALA A 26 -1.81 -2.07 0.93
CA ALA A 26 -1.50 -3.25 1.74
C ALA A 26 -0.85 -4.35 0.89
N LEU A 27 -1.36 -4.58 -0.33
CA LEU A 27 -0.77 -5.53 -1.28
C LEU A 27 0.68 -5.16 -1.63
N ALA A 28 0.95 -3.89 -1.95
CA ALA A 28 2.32 -3.41 -2.17
C ALA A 28 3.22 -3.66 -0.95
N ILE A 29 2.74 -3.41 0.27
CA ILE A 29 3.50 -3.67 1.49
C ILE A 29 3.82 -5.17 1.64
N PHE A 30 2.88 -6.07 1.33
CA PHE A 30 3.15 -7.51 1.34
C PHE A 30 4.22 -7.90 0.31
N CYS A 31 4.11 -7.40 -0.91
CA CYS A 31 5.12 -7.63 -1.94
C CYS A 31 6.49 -7.11 -1.50
N THR A 32 6.57 -5.92 -0.91
CA THR A 32 7.82 -5.37 -0.38
C THR A 32 8.40 -6.25 0.72
N ARG A 33 7.59 -6.69 1.69
CA ARG A 33 8.05 -7.55 2.79
C ARG A 33 8.58 -8.88 2.27
N TRP A 34 7.88 -9.50 1.33
CA TRP A 34 8.33 -10.72 0.68
C TRP A 34 9.64 -10.50 -0.10
N TYR A 35 9.73 -9.40 -0.87
CA TYR A 35 10.92 -9.09 -1.65
C TYR A 35 12.14 -8.75 -0.78
N ILE A 36 11.96 -8.07 0.35
CA ILE A 36 13.06 -7.86 1.31
C ILE A 36 13.53 -9.19 1.89
N ALA A 37 12.60 -10.11 2.18
CA ALA A 37 12.92 -11.39 2.80
C ALA A 37 13.55 -12.40 1.82
N TYR A 38 13.20 -12.38 0.53
CA TYR A 38 13.58 -13.44 -0.42
C TYR A 38 14.14 -12.93 -1.75
N GLY A 39 14.01 -11.64 -2.06
CA GLY A 39 14.44 -11.05 -3.34
C GLY A 39 15.95 -10.99 -3.54
N HIS A 40 16.73 -11.37 -2.54
CA HIS A 40 18.19 -11.48 -2.61
C HIS A 40 18.68 -12.90 -2.98
N CYS A 41 17.78 -13.89 -3.08
CA CYS A 41 18.17 -15.25 -3.45
C CYS A 41 18.54 -15.30 -4.95
N GLU A 42 19.76 -15.71 -5.27
CA GLU A 42 20.20 -15.98 -6.64
C GLU A 42 20.38 -17.49 -6.89
N TYR A 43 20.48 -17.88 -8.17
CA TYR A 43 20.73 -19.29 -8.53
C TYR A 43 22.05 -19.82 -7.93
N ASP A 44 23.04 -18.95 -7.73
CA ASP A 44 24.32 -19.29 -7.14
C ASP A 44 24.22 -19.64 -5.63
N ASP A 45 23.11 -19.28 -4.97
CA ASP A 45 22.88 -19.54 -3.54
C ASP A 45 22.20 -20.87 -3.25
N LEU A 46 21.66 -21.57 -4.27
CA LEU A 46 21.02 -22.91 -4.13
C LEU A 46 21.94 -23.98 -3.54
N GLY A 47 23.26 -23.78 -3.57
CA GLY A 47 24.26 -24.74 -3.11
C GLY A 47 24.94 -24.40 -1.78
N ARG A 48 24.68 -23.22 -1.20
CA ARG A 48 25.32 -22.79 0.05
C ARG A 48 24.56 -23.35 1.26
N ARG A 49 25.26 -24.15 2.08
CA ARG A 49 24.71 -24.75 3.31
C ARG A 49 24.28 -23.72 4.39
N ASP A 50 24.72 -22.48 4.26
CA ASP A 50 24.63 -21.47 5.33
C ASP A 50 23.65 -20.31 5.05
N LEU A 51 22.83 -20.38 3.99
CA LEU A 51 21.83 -19.35 3.66
C LEU A 51 20.40 -19.92 3.79
N ASP A 52 19.81 -19.70 4.96
CA ASP A 52 18.38 -19.50 5.30
C ASP A 52 17.26 -19.96 4.33
N GLY A 53 17.35 -21.14 3.72
CA GLY A 53 16.20 -21.79 3.09
C GLY A 53 15.66 -21.14 1.82
N CYS A 54 16.52 -20.52 1.00
CA CYS A 54 16.15 -20.10 -0.36
C CYS A 54 15.68 -21.32 -1.19
N THR A 55 14.49 -21.26 -1.79
CA THR A 55 13.95 -22.30 -2.67
C THR A 55 13.94 -21.86 -4.13
N TYR A 56 13.91 -22.83 -5.05
CA TYR A 56 13.83 -22.55 -6.50
C TYR A 56 12.64 -21.64 -6.85
N ASP A 57 11.49 -21.88 -6.23
CA ASP A 57 10.27 -21.07 -6.42
C ASP A 57 10.47 -19.59 -6.04
N GLN A 58 11.27 -19.30 -5.01
CA GLN A 58 11.54 -17.93 -4.58
C GLN A 58 12.42 -17.19 -5.58
N ILE A 59 13.41 -17.88 -6.16
CA ILE A 59 14.32 -17.31 -7.16
C ILE A 59 13.55 -16.98 -8.44
N GLU A 60 12.73 -17.91 -8.93
CA GLU A 60 11.95 -17.71 -10.16
C GLU A 60 10.85 -16.63 -10.00
N ASN A 61 10.22 -16.55 -8.83
CA ASN A 61 9.21 -15.52 -8.55
C ASN A 61 9.79 -14.16 -8.15
N SER A 62 11.09 -14.03 -7.86
CA SER A 62 11.68 -12.77 -7.40
C SER A 62 11.46 -11.62 -8.40
N GLY A 63 11.64 -11.88 -9.69
CA GLY A 63 11.39 -10.94 -10.78
C GLY A 63 9.91 -10.57 -10.90
N PHE A 64 9.00 -11.55 -10.80
CA PHE A 64 7.56 -11.31 -10.83
C PHE A 64 7.10 -10.48 -9.63
N ALA A 65 7.60 -10.77 -8.43
CA ALA A 65 7.32 -10.01 -7.22
C ALA A 65 7.80 -8.56 -7.33
N LEU A 66 9.00 -8.33 -7.90
CA LEU A 66 9.52 -6.99 -8.14
C LEU A 66 8.66 -6.21 -9.14
N ILE A 67 8.29 -6.82 -10.27
CA ILE A 67 7.42 -6.19 -11.27
C ILE A 67 6.06 -5.85 -10.66
N ALA A 68 5.45 -6.79 -9.95
CA ALA A 68 4.18 -6.56 -9.25
C ALA A 68 4.31 -5.43 -8.23
N LEU A 69 5.40 -5.39 -7.46
CA LEU A 69 5.67 -4.32 -6.50
C LEU A 69 5.75 -2.95 -7.18
N VAL A 70 6.50 -2.83 -8.28
CA VAL A 70 6.64 -1.57 -9.02
C VAL A 70 5.30 -1.13 -9.61
N LEU A 71 4.54 -2.05 -10.21
CA LEU A 71 3.24 -1.75 -10.80
C LEU A 71 2.21 -1.32 -9.74
N ILE A 72 2.11 -2.04 -8.63
CA ILE A 72 1.14 -1.74 -7.58
C ILE A 72 1.57 -0.48 -6.81
N GLY A 73 2.86 -0.33 -6.52
CA GLY A 73 3.40 0.85 -5.85
C GLY A 73 3.20 2.13 -6.67
N SER A 74 3.48 2.07 -7.97
CA SER A 74 3.21 3.20 -8.89
C SER A 74 1.72 3.49 -9.01
N LEU A 75 0.87 2.47 -9.09
CA LEU A 75 -0.59 2.65 -9.08
C LEU A 75 -1.07 3.36 -7.81
N VAL A 76 -0.62 2.93 -6.63
CA VAL A 76 -0.98 3.57 -5.35
C VAL A 76 -0.51 5.01 -5.32
N LEU A 77 0.72 5.29 -5.76
CA LEU A 77 1.24 6.66 -5.86
C LEU A 77 0.39 7.53 -6.79
N LEU A 78 0.03 7.03 -7.97
CA LEU A 78 -0.83 7.73 -8.93
C LEU A 78 -2.21 8.00 -8.34
N LEU A 79 -2.81 7.03 -7.66
CA LEU A 79 -4.11 7.20 -6.99
C LEU A 79 -4.03 8.28 -5.91
N LEU A 80 -2.99 8.26 -5.07
CA LEU A 80 -2.79 9.29 -4.05
C LEU A 80 -2.59 10.66 -4.69
N LEU A 81 -1.73 10.79 -5.69
CA LEU A 81 -1.50 12.06 -6.38
C LEU A 81 -2.78 12.60 -7.02
N PHE A 82 -3.54 11.74 -7.70
CA PHE A 82 -4.78 12.14 -8.35
C PHE A 82 -5.87 12.55 -7.35
N PHE A 83 -6.11 11.75 -6.31
CA PHE A 83 -7.20 11.99 -5.37
C PHE A 83 -6.86 12.95 -4.24
N VAL A 84 -5.61 13.05 -3.81
CA VAL A 84 -5.18 13.94 -2.72
C VAL A 84 -4.81 15.32 -3.25
N VAL A 85 -4.22 15.41 -4.45
CA VAL A 85 -3.64 16.65 -4.98
C VAL A 85 -4.40 17.16 -6.20
N LEU A 86 -4.42 16.42 -7.31
CA LEU A 86 -4.91 16.94 -8.59
C LEU A 86 -6.42 17.24 -8.59
N ARG A 87 -7.24 16.30 -8.11
CA ARG A 87 -8.70 16.46 -8.07
C ARG A 87 -9.17 17.65 -7.20
N PRO A 88 -8.68 17.85 -5.97
CA PRO A 88 -9.04 19.04 -5.18
C PRO A 88 -8.52 20.34 -5.78
N LEU A 89 -7.31 20.35 -6.37
CA LEU A 89 -6.80 21.50 -7.13
C LEU A 89 -7.76 21.89 -8.27
N HIS A 90 -8.20 20.93 -9.07
CA HIS A 90 -9.10 21.18 -10.20
C HIS A 90 -10.53 21.56 -9.76
N THR A 91 -10.96 21.15 -8.57
CA THR A 91 -12.33 21.41 -8.07
C THR A 91 -12.42 22.56 -7.07
N GLY A 92 -11.31 23.25 -6.78
CA GLY A 92 -11.23 24.32 -5.79
C GLY A 92 -11.57 23.88 -4.36
N ARG A 93 -11.48 22.58 -4.06
CA ARG A 93 -11.85 22.04 -2.74
C ARG A 93 -10.67 22.08 -1.78
N PRO A 94 -10.91 22.30 -0.47
CA PRO A 94 -9.84 22.37 0.52
C PRO A 94 -9.09 21.04 0.65
N LEU A 95 -7.75 21.12 0.70
CA LEU A 95 -6.84 19.96 0.87
C LEU A 95 -6.82 19.42 2.31
N LYS A 96 -7.06 20.28 3.30
CA LYS A 96 -7.01 19.96 4.73
C LYS A 96 -7.74 18.66 5.10
N PRO A 97 -9.01 18.42 4.73
CA PRO A 97 -9.70 17.18 5.09
C PRO A 97 -9.10 15.93 4.43
N ARG A 98 -8.47 16.06 3.25
CA ARG A 98 -7.81 14.94 2.58
C ARG A 98 -6.50 14.58 3.27
N LEU A 99 -5.67 15.57 3.58
CA LEU A 99 -4.41 15.36 4.30
C LEU A 99 -4.64 14.77 5.70
N LEU A 100 -5.67 15.24 6.42
CA LEU A 100 -6.00 14.72 7.75
C LEU A 100 -6.50 13.27 7.74
N THR A 101 -7.04 12.80 6.61
CA THR A 101 -7.55 11.43 6.46
C THR A 101 -6.56 10.51 5.75
N LEU A 102 -5.41 11.03 5.30
CA LEU A 102 -4.36 10.28 4.62
C LEU A 102 -3.85 9.07 5.42
N PRO A 103 -3.67 9.12 6.76
CA PRO A 103 -3.24 7.95 7.52
C PRO A 103 -4.19 6.73 7.39
N ALA A 104 -5.44 6.94 6.97
CA ALA A 104 -6.39 5.86 6.77
C ALA A 104 -5.99 4.86 5.67
N VAL A 105 -5.07 5.24 4.78
CA VAL A 105 -4.48 4.32 3.78
C VAL A 105 -3.78 3.13 4.44
N LEU A 106 -3.26 3.30 5.65
CA LEU A 106 -2.55 2.24 6.37
C LEU A 106 -3.49 1.30 7.13
N ILE A 107 -4.77 1.67 7.30
CA ILE A 107 -5.72 0.89 8.10
C ILE A 107 -5.92 -0.53 7.57
N PRO A 108 -6.12 -0.77 6.26
CA PRO A 108 -6.30 -2.13 5.76
C PRO A 108 -5.12 -3.06 6.08
N TYR A 109 -3.89 -2.56 5.96
CA TYR A 109 -2.69 -3.29 6.36
C TYR A 109 -2.63 -3.51 7.87
N ALA A 110 -2.89 -2.47 8.68
CA ALA A 110 -2.89 -2.58 10.13
C ALA A 110 -3.90 -3.62 10.62
N VAL A 111 -5.13 -3.63 10.06
CA VAL A 111 -6.18 -4.60 10.38
C VAL A 111 -5.72 -6.02 10.08
N TYR A 112 -5.08 -6.24 8.92
CA TYR A 112 -4.52 -7.56 8.59
C TYR A 112 -3.51 -8.04 9.63
N VAL A 113 -2.55 -7.18 9.99
CA VAL A 113 -1.50 -7.53 10.97
C VAL A 113 -2.10 -7.80 12.35
N THR A 114 -3.05 -6.97 12.80
CA THR A 114 -3.69 -7.16 14.11
C THR A 114 -4.57 -8.39 14.19
N ASN A 115 -5.08 -8.88 13.05
CA ASN A 115 -5.86 -10.12 12.97
C ASN A 115 -4.99 -11.38 12.85
N GLY A 116 -3.68 -11.27 13.06
CA GLY A 116 -2.75 -12.41 13.04
C GLY A 116 -2.15 -12.71 11.66
N GLY A 117 -2.35 -11.84 10.67
CA GLY A 117 -1.63 -11.91 9.41
C GLY A 117 -0.14 -11.64 9.63
N ARG A 118 0.73 -12.60 9.25
CA ARG A 118 2.19 -12.51 9.40
C ARG A 118 2.84 -12.12 8.09
#